data_AF-A0A329LWX8-F1
#
_entry.id   AF-A0A329LWX8-F1
#
_cell.length_a   1.000
_cell.length_b   1.000
_cell.length_c   1.000
_cell.angle_alpha   90.00
_cell.angle_beta   90.00
_cell.angle_gamma   90.00
#
_symmetry.space_group_name_H-M   'P 1'
#
loop_
_entity.id
_entity.type
_entity.pdbx_description
1 polymer ?
#
loop_
_entity_poly.entity_id
_entity_poly.type
_entity_poly.pdbx_seq_one_letter_code
_entity_poly.pdbx_strand_id
1 'polypeptide(L)'
;MSKRLQRETGKRPASSTVTRNASKGKTPKGADQKRLDRQAAIDRAGGLKQFASKAKISSHQARRWRDSGGPIHTSETIVVDFDVTGDLQHGQHSLEEPETLDVGKHLTGEVTLDGVDADDFIEAYAAGDIEAQKEILGVQIAQTILISWDGNITRTYTVRTIISLNIRD
;
A
#
# COMPACT_ATOMS: atom_id res chain seq x y z
N MET A 1 4.55 -8.57 -24.92
CA MET A 1 4.24 -7.14 -24.69
C MET A 1 3.68 -6.40 -25.92
N SER A 2 4.34 -6.39 -27.09
CA SER A 2 3.87 -5.62 -28.27
C SER A 2 2.44 -5.98 -28.75
N LYS A 3 2.08 -7.28 -28.79
CA LYS A 3 0.70 -7.72 -29.09
C LYS A 3 -0.33 -7.32 -28.01
N ARG A 4 0.09 -7.13 -26.75
CA ARG A 4 -0.78 -6.70 -25.62
C ARG A 4 -1.04 -5.20 -25.69
N LEU A 5 -0.02 -4.39 -25.94
CA LEU A 5 -0.13 -2.93 -26.12
C LEU A 5 -0.98 -2.55 -27.35
N GLN A 6 -0.95 -3.37 -28.41
CA GLN A 6 -1.80 -3.18 -29.59
C GLN A 6 -3.29 -3.33 -29.27
N ARG A 7 -3.64 -4.18 -28.30
CA ARG A 7 -5.03 -4.42 -27.87
C ARG A 7 -5.55 -3.31 -26.97
N GLU A 8 -4.67 -2.57 -26.32
CA GLU A 8 -5.00 -1.53 -25.32
C GLU A 8 -4.96 -0.11 -25.90
N THR A 9 -4.13 0.16 -26.90
CA THR A 9 -3.96 1.51 -27.47
C THR A 9 -4.56 1.68 -28.87
N GLY A 10 -5.14 0.61 -29.44
CA GLY A 10 -5.66 0.58 -30.82
C GLY A 10 -4.60 0.73 -31.91
N LYS A 11 -3.32 0.93 -31.55
CA LYS A 11 -2.18 1.06 -32.47
C LYS A 11 -1.08 0.08 -32.07
N ARG A 12 -0.30 -0.42 -33.04
CA ARG A 12 0.82 -1.31 -32.77
C ARG A 12 2.12 -0.52 -32.61
N PRO A 13 2.55 -0.18 -31.38
CA PRO A 13 3.87 0.42 -31.21
C PRO A 13 4.96 -0.57 -31.63
N ALA A 14 5.99 -0.05 -32.30
CA ALA A 14 7.18 -0.81 -32.69
C ALA A 14 7.84 -1.41 -31.44
N SER A 15 8.41 -2.61 -31.57
CA SER A 15 9.08 -3.31 -30.47
C SER A 15 10.18 -2.47 -29.83
N SER A 16 10.94 -1.72 -30.63
CA SER A 16 11.97 -0.78 -30.19
C SER A 16 11.41 0.34 -29.30
N THR A 17 10.22 0.86 -29.60
CA THR A 17 9.53 1.88 -28.78
C THR A 17 9.09 1.30 -27.44
N VAL A 18 8.62 0.06 -27.41
CA VAL A 18 8.26 -0.63 -26.15
C VAL A 18 9.48 -0.82 -25.26
N THR A 19 10.60 -1.28 -25.84
CA THR A 19 11.86 -1.49 -25.11
C THR A 19 12.46 -0.18 -24.58
N ARG A 20 12.44 0.89 -25.39
CA ARG A 20 12.97 2.22 -25.03
C ARG A 20 12.16 2.93 -23.93
N ASN A 21 10.87 2.61 -23.84
CA ASN A 21 9.94 3.15 -22.85
C ASN A 21 10.02 2.36 -21.53
N ALA A 22 10.07 1.03 -21.62
CA ALA A 22 10.36 0.16 -20.48
C ALA A 22 11.70 0.51 -19.80
N SER A 23 12.75 0.80 -20.57
CA SER A 23 14.06 1.21 -20.03
C SER A 23 14.07 2.59 -19.36
N LYS A 24 13.00 3.39 -19.52
CA LYS A 24 12.85 4.73 -18.94
C LYS A 24 11.78 4.79 -17.84
N GLY A 25 11.20 3.65 -17.46
CA GLY A 25 10.05 3.60 -16.56
C GLY A 25 8.84 4.37 -17.07
N LYS A 26 8.75 4.66 -18.37
CA LYS A 26 7.70 5.48 -18.98
C LYS A 26 6.90 4.63 -19.93
N THR A 27 5.59 4.58 -19.78
CA THR A 27 4.71 3.82 -20.67
C THR A 27 4.50 4.54 -22.01
N PRO A 28 4.32 3.82 -23.15
CA PRO A 28 3.97 4.44 -24.43
C PRO A 28 2.74 5.35 -24.36
N LYS A 29 2.80 6.48 -25.08
CA LYS A 29 1.72 7.49 -25.16
C LYS A 29 0.37 6.83 -25.51
N GLY A 30 -0.61 6.91 -24.60
CA GLY A 30 -1.97 6.38 -24.80
C GLY A 30 -2.30 5.08 -24.06
N ALA A 31 -1.38 4.50 -23.28
CA ALA A 31 -1.69 3.41 -22.36
C ALA A 31 -2.05 3.96 -20.98
N ASP A 32 -3.09 3.40 -20.36
CA ASP A 32 -3.54 3.74 -19.01
C ASP A 32 -2.51 3.24 -17.98
N GLN A 33 -1.67 4.16 -17.50
CA GLN A 33 -0.63 3.88 -16.52
C GLN A 33 -1.21 3.24 -15.25
N LYS A 34 -2.33 3.78 -14.74
CA LYS A 34 -2.95 3.28 -13.50
C LYS A 34 -3.40 1.83 -13.67
N ARG A 35 -3.95 1.48 -14.85
CA ARG A 35 -4.31 0.09 -15.14
C ARG A 35 -3.10 -0.83 -15.22
N LEU A 36 -1.97 -0.35 -15.75
CA LEU A 36 -0.72 -1.12 -15.76
C LEU A 36 -0.16 -1.33 -14.36
N ASP A 37 -0.23 -0.32 -13.50
CA ASP A 37 0.21 -0.41 -12.11
C ASP A 37 -0.63 -1.46 -11.34
N ARG A 38 -1.96 -1.43 -11.49
CA ARG A 38 -2.87 -2.46 -10.95
C ARG A 38 -2.57 -3.86 -11.48
N GLN A 39 -2.27 -3.99 -12.77
CA GLN A 39 -1.86 -5.27 -13.34
C GLN A 39 -0.51 -5.73 -12.77
N ALA A 40 0.43 -4.82 -12.53
CA ALA A 40 1.71 -5.13 -11.91
C ALA A 40 1.54 -5.57 -10.45
N ALA A 41 0.60 -4.99 -9.70
CA ALA A 41 0.21 -5.45 -8.36
C ALA A 41 -0.32 -6.90 -8.39
N ILE A 42 -1.21 -7.20 -9.33
CA ILE A 42 -1.71 -8.57 -9.55
C ILE A 42 -0.58 -9.54 -9.93
N ASP A 43 0.34 -9.11 -10.79
CA ASP A 43 1.45 -9.95 -11.23
C ASP A 43 2.43 -10.22 -10.07
N ARG A 44 2.72 -9.20 -9.23
CA ARG A 44 3.51 -9.36 -7.98
C ARG A 44 2.86 -10.32 -6.99
N ALA A 45 1.53 -10.29 -6.88
CA ALA A 45 0.79 -11.22 -6.04
C ALA A 45 0.85 -12.69 -6.52
N GLY A 46 1.37 -12.94 -7.73
CA GLY A 46 1.44 -14.27 -8.35
C GLY A 46 0.26 -14.58 -9.27
N GLY A 47 -0.56 -13.58 -9.61
CA GLY A 47 -1.70 -13.69 -10.50
C GLY A 47 -3.04 -13.31 -9.86
N LEU A 48 -4.08 -13.22 -10.69
CA LEU A 48 -5.39 -12.68 -10.30
C LEU A 48 -6.05 -13.44 -9.14
N LYS A 49 -5.91 -14.77 -9.11
CA LYS A 49 -6.52 -15.60 -8.06
C LYS A 49 -5.82 -15.40 -6.72
N GLN A 50 -4.49 -15.34 -6.73
CA GLN A 50 -3.67 -15.10 -5.54
C GLN A 50 -3.92 -13.69 -4.99
N PHE A 51 -3.97 -12.68 -5.87
CA PHE A 51 -4.34 -11.32 -5.49
C PHE A 51 -5.72 -11.29 -4.82
N ALA A 52 -6.75 -11.85 -5.47
CA ALA A 52 -8.11 -11.88 -4.95
C ALA A 52 -8.19 -12.59 -3.59
N SER A 53 -7.49 -13.73 -3.44
CA SER A 53 -7.45 -14.47 -2.18
C SER A 53 -6.80 -13.68 -1.04
N LYS A 54 -5.69 -12.98 -1.31
CA LYS A 54 -5.00 -12.17 -0.29
C LYS A 54 -5.79 -10.92 0.08
N ALA A 55 -6.39 -10.27 -0.91
CA ALA A 55 -7.27 -9.12 -0.72
C ALA A 55 -8.65 -9.51 -0.15
N LYS A 56 -8.93 -10.80 0.05
CA LYS A 56 -10.21 -11.33 0.53
C LYS A 56 -11.42 -10.92 -0.33
N ILE A 57 -11.22 -10.72 -1.63
CA ILE A 57 -12.26 -10.34 -2.59
C ILE A 57 -12.50 -11.44 -3.64
N SER A 58 -13.60 -11.35 -4.36
CA SER A 58 -13.85 -12.23 -5.50
C SER A 58 -12.89 -11.93 -6.67
N SER A 59 -12.58 -12.95 -7.48
CA SER A 59 -11.80 -12.76 -8.71
C SER A 59 -12.48 -11.80 -9.70
N HIS A 60 -13.81 -11.67 -9.63
CA HIS A 60 -14.55 -10.71 -10.44
C HIS A 60 -14.28 -9.26 -9.98
N GLN A 61 -14.31 -9.00 -8.67
CA GLN A 61 -13.93 -7.70 -8.11
C GLN A 61 -12.49 -7.34 -8.44
N ALA A 62 -11.53 -8.26 -8.24
CA ALA A 62 -10.13 -8.02 -8.60
C ALA A 62 -9.95 -7.67 -10.09
N ARG A 63 -10.72 -8.32 -10.97
CA ARG A 63 -10.70 -8.04 -12.42
C ARG A 63 -11.31 -6.67 -12.73
N ARG A 64 -12.45 -6.34 -12.12
CA ARG A 64 -13.12 -5.05 -12.27
C ARG A 64 -12.22 -3.92 -11.78
N TRP A 65 -11.61 -4.09 -10.61
CA TRP A 65 -10.64 -3.15 -10.05
C TRP A 65 -9.46 -2.93 -11.00
N ARG A 66 -8.85 -4.00 -11.54
CA ARG A 66 -7.80 -3.86 -12.55
C ARG A 66 -8.27 -3.03 -13.74
N ASP A 67 -9.40 -3.40 -14.33
CA ASP A 67 -9.84 -2.85 -15.62
C ASP A 67 -10.41 -1.44 -15.51
N SER A 68 -11.10 -1.10 -14.42
CA SER A 68 -11.84 0.16 -14.26
C SER A 68 -11.32 1.06 -13.12
N GLY A 69 -10.52 0.53 -12.21
CA GLY A 69 -10.19 1.20 -10.95
C GLY A 69 -11.36 1.23 -9.97
N GLY A 70 -11.26 2.10 -8.96
CA GLY A 70 -12.24 2.21 -7.88
C GLY A 70 -11.87 1.37 -6.66
N PRO A 71 -12.76 1.27 -5.66
CA PRO A 71 -12.49 0.55 -4.43
C PRO A 71 -12.19 -0.92 -4.67
N ILE A 72 -11.19 -1.45 -3.97
CA ILE A 72 -10.84 -2.87 -4.02
C ILE A 72 -11.88 -3.68 -3.26
N HIS A 73 -12.27 -3.16 -2.11
CA HIS A 73 -13.23 -3.75 -1.19
C HIS A 73 -14.56 -2.98 -1.16
N THR A 74 -15.59 -3.64 -0.66
CA THR A 74 -16.93 -3.06 -0.50
C THR A 74 -17.19 -2.47 0.88
N SER A 75 -16.38 -2.86 1.86
CA SER A 75 -16.41 -2.27 3.19
C SER A 75 -15.85 -0.85 3.12
N GLU A 76 -16.40 0.06 3.91
CA GLU A 76 -15.90 1.43 3.99
C GLU A 76 -14.64 1.52 4.87
N THR A 77 -14.48 0.51 5.73
CA THR A 77 -13.41 0.39 6.72
C THR A 77 -12.87 -1.04 6.77
N ILE A 78 -11.60 -1.19 7.14
CA ILE A 78 -10.98 -2.46 7.57
C ILE A 78 -10.29 -2.28 8.92
N VAL A 79 -10.18 -3.37 9.67
CA VAL A 79 -9.39 -3.42 10.90
C VAL A 79 -8.11 -4.21 10.64
N VAL A 80 -6.96 -3.62 10.95
CA VAL A 80 -5.65 -4.25 10.80
C VAL A 80 -5.07 -4.55 12.17
N ASP A 81 -5.02 -5.83 12.52
CA ASP A 81 -4.23 -6.31 13.66
C ASP A 81 -2.76 -6.33 13.27
N PHE A 82 -1.91 -5.73 14.09
CA PHE A 82 -0.49 -5.64 13.81
C PHE A 82 0.37 -6.05 15.01
N ASP A 83 1.51 -6.63 14.68
CA ASP A 83 2.64 -6.86 15.58
C ASP A 83 3.90 -6.36 14.85
N VAL A 84 4.51 -5.29 15.35
CA VAL A 84 5.59 -4.58 14.64
C VAL A 84 6.68 -4.10 15.58
N THR A 85 7.88 -3.92 15.02
CA THR A 85 8.95 -3.14 15.64
C THR A 85 9.28 -1.93 14.78
N GLY A 86 9.57 -0.79 15.40
CA GLY A 86 9.85 0.45 14.71
C GLY A 86 10.62 1.44 15.57
N ASP A 87 10.90 2.60 15.00
CA ASP A 87 11.50 3.71 15.73
C ASP A 87 10.40 4.68 16.14
N LEU A 88 10.32 4.95 17.45
CA LEU A 88 9.42 5.93 18.01
C LEU A 88 10.21 7.22 18.26
N GLN A 89 9.83 8.27 17.57
CA GLN A 89 10.36 9.61 17.77
C GLN A 89 9.34 10.39 18.60
N HIS A 90 9.77 10.96 19.72
CA HIS A 90 8.89 11.70 20.63
C HIS A 90 9.66 12.76 21.44
N GLY A 91 8.93 13.60 22.18
CA GLY A 91 9.49 14.52 23.16
C GLY A 91 9.62 15.96 22.69
N GLN A 92 9.13 16.30 21.49
CA GLN A 92 9.10 17.68 21.03
C GLN A 92 7.79 18.36 21.46
N HIS A 93 7.78 19.07 22.60
CA HIS A 93 6.69 20.02 22.91
C HIS A 93 6.94 21.40 22.25
N SER A 94 8.20 21.71 21.92
CA SER A 94 8.62 22.91 21.19
C SER A 94 9.88 22.65 20.35
N LEU A 95 10.21 23.54 19.41
CA LEU A 95 11.39 23.40 18.54
C LEU A 95 12.74 23.35 19.31
N GLU A 96 12.75 23.75 20.57
CA GLU A 96 13.96 23.85 21.41
C GLU A 96 14.17 22.64 22.34
N GLU A 97 13.20 21.73 22.42
CA GLU A 97 13.31 20.53 23.26
C GLU A 97 14.00 19.37 22.54
N PRO A 98 14.83 18.59 23.26
CA PRO A 98 15.53 17.46 22.67
C PRO A 98 14.54 16.37 22.30
N GLU A 99 14.53 16.03 21.02
CA GLU A 99 13.79 14.90 20.51
C GLU A 99 14.44 13.59 20.98
N THR A 100 13.61 12.71 21.54
CA THR A 100 13.98 11.37 21.97
C THR A 100 13.66 10.38 20.87
N LEU A 101 14.58 9.46 20.61
CA LEU A 101 14.43 8.39 19.63
C LEU A 101 14.55 7.03 20.33
N ASP A 102 13.41 6.35 20.46
CA ASP A 102 13.31 4.98 20.94
C ASP A 102 13.44 4.02 19.75
N VAL A 103 14.64 3.46 19.56
CA VAL A 103 14.94 2.55 18.46
C VAL A 103 14.44 1.13 18.76
N GLY A 104 13.79 0.50 17.78
CA GLY A 104 13.33 -0.89 17.91
C GLY A 104 12.21 -1.07 18.94
N LYS A 105 11.45 -0.01 19.19
CA LYS A 105 10.23 -0.07 20.00
C LYS A 105 9.29 -1.10 19.41
N HIS A 106 8.77 -1.97 20.25
CA HIS A 106 7.79 -2.99 19.88
C HIS A 106 6.39 -2.46 20.18
N LEU A 107 5.47 -2.61 19.22
CA LEU A 107 4.07 -2.23 19.35
C LEU A 107 3.17 -3.33 18.78
N THR A 108 2.08 -3.60 19.49
CA THR A 108 1.00 -4.49 19.08
C THR A 108 -0.33 -3.79 19.28
N GLY A 109 -1.27 -3.99 18.39
CA GLY A 109 -2.60 -3.41 18.52
C GLY A 109 -3.44 -3.61 17.27
N GLU A 110 -4.49 -2.81 17.19
CA GLU A 110 -5.36 -2.72 16.02
C GLU A 110 -5.43 -1.26 15.55
N VAL A 111 -5.45 -1.07 14.23
CA VAL A 111 -5.79 0.21 13.61
C VAL A 111 -6.97 0.01 12.66
N THR A 112 -7.89 0.98 12.65
CA THR A 112 -8.96 1.02 11.67
C THR A 112 -8.52 1.91 10.51
N LEU A 113 -8.56 1.36 9.30
CA LEU A 113 -8.31 2.11 8.07
C LEU A 113 -9.64 2.33 7.36
N ASP A 114 -9.80 3.48 6.73
CA ASP A 114 -10.99 3.81 5.95
C ASP A 114 -10.62 4.38 4.57
N GLY A 115 -11.62 4.39 3.68
CA GLY A 115 -11.52 5.04 2.38
C GLY A 115 -10.28 4.64 1.56
N VAL A 116 -9.46 5.63 1.21
CA VAL A 116 -8.27 5.45 0.36
C VAL A 116 -7.18 4.66 1.09
N ASP A 117 -6.98 4.90 2.39
CA ASP A 117 -5.94 4.20 3.16
C ASP A 117 -6.26 2.71 3.26
N ALA A 118 -7.54 2.35 3.41
CA ALA A 118 -7.98 0.95 3.40
C ALA A 118 -7.71 0.28 2.04
N ASP A 119 -8.06 0.94 0.93
CA ASP A 119 -7.82 0.42 -0.42
C ASP A 119 -6.31 0.28 -0.72
N ASP A 120 -5.52 1.30 -0.43
CA ASP A 120 -4.07 1.31 -0.67
C ASP A 120 -3.38 0.23 0.19
N PHE A 121 -3.83 0.04 1.43
CA PHE A 121 -3.32 -0.99 2.31
C PHE A 121 -3.64 -2.40 1.82
N ILE A 122 -4.87 -2.66 1.36
CA ILE A 122 -5.26 -3.96 0.78
C ILE A 122 -4.45 -4.24 -0.50
N GLU A 123 -4.26 -3.24 -1.35
CA GLU A 123 -3.41 -3.38 -2.54
C GLU A 123 -1.99 -3.79 -2.16
N ALA A 124 -1.38 -3.05 -1.25
CA ALA A 124 -0.03 -3.31 -0.76
C ALA A 124 0.08 -4.70 -0.12
N TYR A 125 -0.89 -5.08 0.70
CA TYR A 125 -0.97 -6.40 1.32
C TYR A 125 -1.06 -7.52 0.28
N ALA A 126 -1.96 -7.40 -0.68
CA ALA A 126 -2.16 -8.40 -1.71
C ALA A 126 -0.95 -8.52 -2.67
N ALA A 127 -0.33 -7.39 -3.01
CA ALA A 127 0.86 -7.32 -3.85
C ALA A 127 2.15 -7.76 -3.14
N GLY A 128 2.13 -7.91 -1.81
CA GLY A 128 3.34 -8.18 -1.02
C GLY A 128 4.28 -6.97 -0.92
N ASP A 129 3.73 -5.76 -1.05
CA ASP A 129 4.45 -4.50 -0.95
C ASP A 129 4.67 -4.13 0.52
N ILE A 130 5.71 -4.72 1.12
CA ILE A 130 5.98 -4.58 2.56
C ILE A 130 6.33 -3.15 2.94
N GLU A 131 7.00 -2.40 2.06
CA GLU A 131 7.38 -1.01 2.35
C GLU A 131 6.15 -0.08 2.38
N ALA A 132 5.23 -0.23 1.42
CA ALA A 132 3.96 0.49 1.46
C ALA A 132 3.11 0.13 2.70
N GLN A 133 3.09 -1.15 3.10
CA GLN A 133 2.41 -1.55 4.34
C GLN A 133 3.00 -0.88 5.58
N LYS A 134 4.33 -0.79 5.68
CA LYS A 134 5.03 -0.13 6.79
C LYS A 134 4.73 1.37 6.86
N GLU A 135 4.71 2.04 5.71
CA GLU A 135 4.43 3.48 5.61
C GLU A 135 3.02 3.80 6.11
N ILE A 136 2.00 3.10 5.59
CA ILE A 136 0.60 3.30 5.99
C ILE A 136 0.41 2.97 7.48
N LEU A 137 0.97 1.84 7.96
CA LEU A 137 0.90 1.47 9.38
C LEU A 137 1.55 2.51 10.29
N GLY A 138 2.72 3.03 9.93
CA GLY A 138 3.44 4.01 10.75
C GLY A 138 2.62 5.28 10.98
N VAL A 139 2.01 5.80 9.90
CA VAL A 139 1.12 6.96 9.97
C VAL A 139 -0.08 6.68 10.87
N GLN A 140 -0.72 5.52 10.68
CA GLN A 140 -1.96 5.19 11.38
C GLN A 140 -1.74 4.85 12.86
N ILE A 141 -0.63 4.19 13.21
CA ILE A 141 -0.21 3.99 14.61
C ILE A 141 0.01 5.36 15.28
N ALA A 142 0.67 6.30 14.61
CA ALA A 142 0.90 7.63 15.17
C ALA A 142 -0.41 8.39 15.41
N GLN A 143 -1.34 8.35 14.45
CA GLN A 143 -2.60 9.08 14.49
C GLN A 143 -3.64 8.50 15.45
N THR A 144 -3.64 7.19 15.68
CA THR A 144 -4.70 6.53 16.44
C THR A 144 -4.24 6.07 17.83
N ILE A 145 -3.02 5.52 17.92
CA ILE A 145 -2.51 4.94 19.16
C ILE A 145 -1.67 5.97 19.92
N LEU A 146 -0.67 6.56 19.26
CA LEU A 146 0.28 7.45 19.96
C LEU A 146 -0.33 8.78 20.37
N ILE A 147 -1.40 9.23 19.70
CA ILE A 147 -2.15 10.42 20.11
C ILE A 147 -2.84 10.24 21.47
N SER A 148 -3.18 8.99 21.83
CA SER A 148 -3.86 8.67 23.09
C SER A 148 -2.90 8.66 24.28
N TRP A 149 -1.58 8.67 24.05
CA TRP A 149 -0.59 8.68 25.11
C TRP A 149 -0.50 10.07 25.74
N ASP A 150 -0.57 10.12 27.07
CA ASP A 150 -0.60 11.36 27.83
C ASP A 150 0.54 12.33 27.43
N GLY A 151 0.23 13.63 27.42
CA GLY A 151 1.16 14.71 27.11
C GLY A 151 1.03 15.25 25.68
N ASN A 152 1.11 16.58 25.54
CA ASN A 152 1.02 17.28 24.26
C ASN A 152 2.35 17.21 23.49
N ILE A 153 2.74 16.01 23.08
CA ILE A 153 4.02 15.69 22.44
C ILE A 153 3.75 15.20 21.03
N THR A 154 4.46 15.73 20.03
CA THR A 154 4.45 15.14 18.70
C THR A 154 5.15 13.78 18.73
N ARG A 155 4.47 12.76 18.20
CA ARG A 155 4.99 11.40 18.12
C ARG A 155 4.90 10.89 16.70
N THR A 156 5.98 10.34 16.19
CA THR A 156 6.00 9.63 14.91
C THR A 156 6.50 8.21 15.12
N TYR A 157 6.01 7.29 14.31
CA TYR A 157 6.42 5.90 14.37
C TYR A 157 6.79 5.39 12.99
N THR A 158 8.04 4.99 12.83
CA THR A 158 8.54 4.41 11.58
C THR A 158 8.68 2.92 11.73
N VAL A 159 7.81 2.16 11.06
CA VAL A 159 7.82 0.68 11.14
C VAL A 159 9.07 0.13 10.45
N ARG A 160 9.90 -0.61 11.17
CA ARG A 160 11.09 -1.30 10.63
C ARG A 160 10.78 -2.72 10.19
N THR A 161 9.99 -3.45 10.99
CA THR A 161 9.70 -4.86 10.76
C THR A 161 8.26 -5.14 11.15
N ILE A 162 7.56 -5.85 10.25
CA ILE A 162 6.25 -6.42 10.52
C ILE A 162 6.49 -7.86 10.94
N ILE A 163 6.18 -8.18 12.20
CA ILE A 163 6.27 -9.53 12.77
C ILE A 163 5.05 -10.33 12.33
N SER A 164 3.87 -9.76 12.50
CA SER A 164 2.62 -10.33 12.01
C SER A 164 1.62 -9.26 11.61
N LEU A 165 0.72 -9.62 10.70
CA LEU A 165 -0.32 -8.74 10.21
C LEU A 165 -1.56 -9.55 9.82
N ASN A 166 -2.73 -9.08 10.23
CA ASN A 166 -4.01 -9.68 9.86
C ASN A 166 -5.06 -8.60 9.59
N ILE A 167 -5.77 -8.74 8.47
CA ILE A 167 -6.85 -7.83 8.07
C ILE A 167 -8.19 -8.47 8.42
N ARG A 168 -9.08 -7.73 9.10
CA ARG A 168 -10.46 -8.10 9.41
C ARG A 168 -11.41 -7.08 8.78
N ASP A 169 -12.61 -7.55 8.42
CA ASP A 169 -13.73 -6.68 8.03
C ASP A 169 -14.43 -6.13 9.29
#